data_AF-A0A7L3MID8-F1
#
_entry.id   AF-A0A7L3MID8-F1
#
_cell.length_a   1.000
_cell.length_b   1.000
_cell.length_c   1.000
_cell.angle_alpha   90.00
_cell.angle_beta   90.00
_cell.angle_gamma   90.00
#
_symmetry.space_group_name_H-M   'P 1'
#
loop_
_entity.id
_entity.type
_entity.pdbx_description
1 polymer ?
#
loop_
_entity_poly.entity_id
_entity_poly.type
_entity_poly.pdbx_seq_one_letter_code
_entity_poly.pdbx_strand_id
1 'polypeptide(L)'
;RWLVVKDSFLMYMKPDSGAISFVLLVDKEFNIKIGRKETETKYGLQIDNLCRSLILKCNSYRHAQWWRQGIDEFIRKHGKDFLTEHRFGSYAAVQENTLTKCWLFRPLLCLQATSAVFFMYLYFLRLSPEIFMKRPVVEGNRWRLDCILKRKA
;
A
#
# COMPACT_ATOMS: atom_id res chain seq x y z
N ARG A 1 20.77 -4.49 5.91
CA ARG A 1 19.45 -4.10 5.35
C ARG A 1 18.39 -4.60 6.30
N TRP A 2 17.35 -3.82 6.57
CA TRP A 2 16.23 -4.27 7.40
C TRP A 2 15.09 -4.74 6.50
N LEU A 3 14.52 -5.89 6.86
CA LEU A 3 13.25 -6.37 6.33
C LEU A 3 12.18 -5.99 7.35
N VAL A 4 11.18 -5.24 6.91
CA VAL A 4 10.04 -4.86 7.74
C VAL A 4 8.81 -5.58 7.19
N VAL A 5 8.06 -6.20 8.09
CA VAL A 5 6.82 -6.91 7.78
C VAL A 5 5.66 -6.08 8.32
N LYS A 6 4.70 -5.76 7.46
CA LYS A 6 3.42 -5.14 7.78
C LYS A 6 2.29 -6.09 7.39
N ASP A 7 1.09 -5.72 7.81
CA ASP A 7 -0.16 -6.43 7.53
C ASP A 7 -0.46 -6.55 6.03
N SER A 8 -0.12 -5.52 5.27
CA SER A 8 -0.45 -5.36 3.86
C SER A 8 0.76 -5.52 2.91
N PHE A 9 1.98 -5.38 3.43
CA PHE A 9 3.19 -5.47 2.61
C PHE A 9 4.45 -5.79 3.41
N LEU A 10 5.50 -6.21 2.70
CA LEU A 10 6.86 -6.32 3.19
C LEU A 10 7.71 -5.26 2.51
N MET A 11 8.69 -4.70 3.23
CA MET A 11 9.63 -3.76 2.62
C MET A 11 11.07 -3.97 3.06
N TYR A 12 11.98 -3.65 2.15
CA TYR A 12 13.39 -3.50 2.43
C TYR A 12 13.76 -2.04 2.59
N MET A 13 14.44 -1.73 3.69
CA MET A 13 14.98 -0.40 3.93
C MET A 13 16.47 -0.45 4.31
N LYS A 14 17.18 0.61 3.94
CA LYS A 14 18.55 0.85 4.42
C LYS A 14 18.48 1.40 5.85
N PRO A 15 19.17 0.78 6.83
CA PRO A 15 19.14 1.26 8.20
C PRO A 15 19.71 2.68 8.33
N ASP A 16 20.79 2.98 7.59
CA ASP A 16 21.54 4.23 7.76
C ASP A 16 20.81 5.46 7.20
N SER A 17 20.04 5.29 6.13
CA SER A 17 19.37 6.41 5.42
C SER A 17 17.84 6.37 5.52
N GLY A 18 17.26 5.29 6.03
CA GLY A 18 15.82 5.05 5.98
C GLY A 18 15.26 4.82 4.58
N ALA A 19 16.09 4.87 3.54
CA ALA A 19 15.63 4.78 2.15
C ALA A 19 15.03 3.40 1.86
N ILE A 20 13.80 3.41 1.36
CA ILE A 20 13.06 2.20 0.94
C ILE A 20 13.63 1.75 -0.40
N SER A 21 14.14 0.52 -0.42
CA SER A 21 14.77 -0.07 -1.61
C SER A 21 13.80 -0.97 -2.39
N PHE A 22 12.87 -1.64 -1.70
CA PHE A 22 11.94 -2.58 -2.32
C PHE A 22 10.69 -2.75 -1.46
N VAL A 23 9.54 -2.95 -2.09
CA VAL A 23 8.24 -3.22 -1.45
C VAL A 23 7.58 -4.38 -2.18
N LEU A 24 7.06 -5.35 -1.42
CA LEU A 24 6.28 -6.50 -1.90
C LEU A 24 4.93 -6.48 -1.20
N LEU A 25 3.84 -6.41 -1.96
CA LEU A 25 2.49 -6.40 -1.40
C LEU A 25 2.05 -7.84 -1.07
N VAL A 26 1.26 -7.99 -0.01
CA VAL A 26 0.54 -9.23 0.27
C VAL A 26 -0.68 -9.29 -0.64
N ASP A 27 -0.87 -10.40 -1.32
CA ASP A 27 -2.01 -10.67 -2.18
C ASP A 27 -2.45 -12.15 -2.07
N LYS A 28 -3.43 -12.54 -2.88
CA LYS A 28 -4.00 -13.89 -2.87
C LYS A 28 -3.01 -15.00 -3.26
N GLU A 29 -1.95 -14.68 -4.00
CA GLU A 29 -0.91 -15.64 -4.38
C GLU A 29 0.35 -15.50 -3.51
N PHE A 30 0.22 -14.81 -2.37
CA PHE A 30 1.32 -14.65 -1.44
C PHE A 30 1.81 -16.01 -0.94
N ASN A 31 3.03 -16.36 -1.30
CA ASN A 31 3.62 -17.66 -0.98
C ASN A 31 5.06 -17.49 -0.52
N ILE A 32 5.44 -18.27 0.49
CA ILE A 32 6.81 -18.33 0.98
C ILE A 32 7.35 -19.73 0.72
N LYS A 33 8.45 -19.83 -0.01
CA LYS A 33 9.14 -21.08 -0.33
C LYS A 33 10.56 -21.07 0.21
N ILE A 34 11.05 -22.24 0.62
CA ILE A 34 12.44 -22.41 1.05
C ILE A 34 13.05 -23.50 0.18
N GLY A 35 14.25 -23.24 -0.32
CA GLY A 35 15.08 -24.30 -0.88
C GLY A 35 15.87 -23.88 -2.10
N ARG A 36 16.89 -24.70 -2.39
CA ARG A 36 17.84 -24.46 -3.48
C ARG A 36 17.20 -24.56 -4.87
N LYS A 37 16.14 -25.36 -5.03
CA LYS A 37 15.41 -25.51 -6.28
C LYS A 37 14.67 -24.24 -6.69
N GLU A 38 14.12 -23.52 -5.72
CA GLU A 38 13.33 -22.31 -5.95
C GLU A 38 14.23 -21.06 -6.01
N THR A 39 15.25 -20.99 -5.14
CA THR A 39 16.01 -19.74 -4.93
C THR A 39 17.42 -19.71 -5.52
N GLU A 40 17.87 -20.79 -6.16
CA GLU A 40 19.26 -21.03 -6.60
C GLU A 40 20.32 -20.91 -5.47
N THR A 41 19.90 -20.74 -4.22
CA THR A 41 20.77 -20.50 -3.06
C THR A 41 20.54 -21.58 -2.01
N LYS A 42 21.61 -21.98 -1.30
CA LYS A 42 21.59 -23.14 -0.40
C LYS A 42 20.53 -23.03 0.71
N TYR A 43 20.28 -21.81 1.20
CA TYR A 43 19.32 -21.49 2.26
C TYR A 43 18.48 -20.26 1.90
N GLY A 44 18.06 -20.15 0.64
CA GLY A 44 17.22 -19.04 0.21
C GLY A 44 15.79 -19.16 0.70
N LEU A 45 15.21 -18.01 1.06
CA LEU A 45 13.79 -17.81 1.28
C LEU A 45 13.23 -17.02 0.09
N GLN A 46 12.33 -17.63 -0.68
CA GLN A 46 11.59 -16.96 -1.74
C GLN A 46 10.24 -16.51 -1.22
N ILE A 47 9.88 -15.27 -1.47
CA ILE A 47 8.56 -14.71 -1.17
C ILE A 47 7.98 -14.24 -2.49
N ASP A 48 6.91 -14.88 -2.92
CA ASP A 48 6.23 -14.63 -4.18
C ASP A 48 4.90 -13.93 -3.93
N ASN A 49 4.50 -13.08 -4.87
CA ASN A 49 3.17 -12.54 -5.01
C ASN A 49 2.78 -12.56 -6.51
N LEU A 50 1.59 -12.06 -6.89
CA LEU A 50 1.09 -12.10 -8.27
C LEU A 50 2.02 -11.45 -9.31
N CYS A 51 2.84 -10.48 -8.90
CA CYS A 51 3.62 -9.66 -9.82
C CYS A 51 5.13 -9.82 -9.67
N ARG A 52 5.61 -10.22 -8.49
CA ARG A 52 7.03 -10.14 -8.12
C ARG A 52 7.42 -11.28 -7.19
N SER A 53 8.69 -11.65 -7.30
CA SER A 53 9.36 -12.55 -6.38
C SER A 53 10.48 -11.82 -5.65
N LEU A 54 10.69 -12.17 -4.39
CA LEU A 54 11.73 -11.64 -3.53
C LEU A 54 12.53 -12.80 -2.93
N ILE A 55 13.85 -12.83 -3.20
CA ILE A 55 14.74 -13.88 -2.71
C ILE A 55 15.65 -13.32 -1.60
N LEU A 56 15.58 -13.94 -0.42
CA LEU A 56 16.41 -13.62 0.73
C LEU A 56 17.45 -14.71 0.95
N LYS A 57 18.70 -14.32 1.10
CA LYS A 57 19.78 -15.24 1.46
C LYS A 57 19.86 -15.33 2.98
N CYS A 58 19.59 -16.51 3.55
CA CYS A 58 19.75 -16.76 4.97
C CYS A 58 21.08 -17.50 5.25
N ASN A 59 21.60 -17.35 6.47
CA ASN A 59 22.87 -17.99 6.88
C ASN A 59 22.70 -19.48 7.21
N SER A 60 21.49 -19.92 7.56
CA SER A 60 21.18 -21.29 7.96
C SER A 60 19.75 -21.64 7.58
N TYR A 61 19.49 -22.92 7.33
CA TYR A 61 18.15 -23.45 7.08
C TYR A 61 17.20 -23.17 8.25
N ARG A 62 17.67 -23.30 9.50
CA ARG A 62 16.86 -22.98 10.69
C ARG A 62 16.42 -21.52 10.69
N HIS A 63 17.31 -20.62 10.28
CA HIS A 63 17.00 -19.18 10.21
C HIS A 63 15.98 -18.90 9.08
N ALA A 64 16.12 -19.56 7.92
CA ALA A 64 15.13 -19.46 6.84
C ALA A 64 13.75 -19.97 7.27
N GLN A 65 13.69 -21.11 7.96
CA GLN A 65 12.44 -21.66 8.51
C GLN A 65 11.82 -20.76 9.56
N TRP A 66 12.64 -20.19 10.45
CA TRP A 66 12.18 -19.24 11.45
C TRP A 66 11.54 -18.00 10.81
N TRP A 67 12.17 -17.43 9.78
CA TRP A 67 11.60 -16.32 9.02
C TRP A 67 10.31 -16.72 8.30
N ARG A 68 10.29 -17.87 7.61
CA ARG A 68 9.08 -18.37 6.95
C ARG A 68 7.91 -18.44 7.94
N GLN A 69 8.12 -19.08 9.08
CA GLN A 69 7.08 -19.28 10.08
C GLN A 69 6.61 -17.94 10.66
N GLY A 70 7.54 -17.06 11.05
CA GLY A 70 7.20 -15.77 11.62
C GLY A 70 6.42 -14.86 10.66
N ILE A 71 6.81 -14.83 9.38
CA ILE A 71 6.11 -14.04 8.36
C ILE A 71 4.74 -14.64 8.07
N ASP A 72 4.65 -15.97 7.87
CA ASP A 72 3.38 -16.65 7.57
C ASP A 72 2.38 -16.50 8.72
N GLU A 73 2.81 -16.67 9.97
CA GLU A 73 1.97 -16.47 11.15
C GLU A 73 1.49 -15.02 11.29
N PHE A 74 2.39 -14.06 11.09
CA PHE A 74 2.04 -12.64 11.16
C PHE A 74 1.01 -12.24 10.10
N ILE A 75 1.23 -12.66 8.84
CA ILE A 75 0.34 -12.31 7.73
C ILE A 75 -1.01 -13.03 7.85
N ARG A 76 -1.04 -14.29 8.28
CA ARG A 76 -2.32 -14.98 8.54
C ARG A 76 -3.14 -14.30 9.63
N LYS A 77 -2.47 -13.71 10.63
CA LYS A 77 -3.13 -13.02 11.73
C LYS A 77 -3.59 -11.61 11.36
N HIS A 78 -2.80 -10.86 10.60
CA HIS A 78 -3.02 -9.43 10.36
C HIS A 78 -3.39 -9.07 8.92
N GLY A 79 -3.01 -9.89 7.94
CA GLY A 79 -3.21 -9.66 6.50
C GLY A 79 -4.22 -10.59 5.85
N LYS A 80 -5.06 -11.27 6.63
CA LYS A 80 -6.04 -12.26 6.14
C LYS A 80 -6.92 -11.71 5.02
N ASP A 81 -7.33 -10.45 5.12
CA ASP A 81 -8.17 -9.79 4.13
C ASP A 81 -7.50 -9.69 2.76
N PHE A 82 -6.17 -9.68 2.68
CA PHE A 82 -5.46 -9.60 1.39
C PHE A 82 -5.19 -10.99 0.78
N LEU A 83 -5.28 -12.06 1.59
CA LEU A 83 -5.01 -13.44 1.15
C LEU A 83 -6.22 -14.11 0.50
N THR A 84 -7.43 -13.64 0.79
CA THR A 84 -8.68 -14.23 0.29
C THR A 84 -9.25 -13.44 -0.87
N GLU A 85 -9.87 -14.13 -1.83
CA GLU A 85 -10.71 -13.46 -2.81
C GLU A 85 -12.03 -13.01 -2.17
N HIS A 86 -12.43 -11.77 -2.48
CA HIS A 86 -13.70 -11.23 -2.01
C HIS A 86 -14.77 -11.28 -3.09
N ARG A 87 -15.98 -10.86 -2.71
CA ARG A 87 -17.12 -10.76 -3.62
C ARG A 87 -16.72 -10.10 -4.95
N PHE A 88 -17.13 -10.70 -6.07
CA PHE A 88 -16.80 -10.28 -7.43
C PHE A 88 -15.30 -10.31 -7.80
N GLY A 89 -14.48 -11.10 -7.08
CA GLY A 89 -13.04 -11.14 -7.30
C GLY A 89 -12.33 -9.85 -6.87
N SER A 90 -12.94 -9.07 -5.98
CA SER A 90 -12.34 -7.86 -5.43
C SER A 90 -11.14 -8.20 -4.53
N TYR A 91 -10.15 -7.31 -4.50
CA TYR A 91 -9.03 -7.38 -3.56
C TYR A 91 -9.42 -6.91 -2.15
N ALA A 92 -10.51 -6.16 -2.02
CA ALA A 92 -10.95 -5.55 -0.77
C ALA A 92 -12.15 -6.28 -0.18
N ALA A 93 -12.11 -6.48 1.14
CA ALA A 93 -13.20 -7.06 1.92
C ALA A 93 -14.43 -6.14 1.98
N VAL A 94 -15.60 -6.75 2.18
CA VAL A 94 -16.85 -6.00 2.40
C VAL A 94 -16.81 -5.35 3.78
N GLN A 95 -16.89 -4.02 3.81
CA GLN A 95 -16.94 -3.24 5.04
C GLN A 95 -18.39 -2.91 5.38
N GLU A 96 -18.94 -3.58 6.39
CA GLU A 96 -20.30 -3.33 6.88
C GLU A 96 -20.37 -2.03 7.70
N ASN A 97 -21.54 -1.39 7.72
CA ASN A 97 -21.80 -0.16 8.50
C ASN A 97 -20.86 1.02 8.22
N THR A 98 -20.28 1.08 7.01
CA THR A 98 -19.43 2.21 6.60
C THR A 98 -20.28 3.40 6.17
N LEU A 99 -20.03 4.57 6.75
CA LEU A 99 -20.68 5.82 6.33
C LEU A 99 -20.23 6.20 4.92
N THR A 100 -21.16 6.13 3.96
CA THR A 100 -20.92 6.53 2.58
C THR A 100 -21.66 7.82 2.25
N LYS A 101 -21.02 8.70 1.48
CA LYS A 101 -21.64 9.91 0.93
C LYS A 101 -21.51 9.88 -0.59
N CYS A 102 -22.64 9.78 -1.27
CA CYS A 102 -22.70 9.83 -2.72
C CYS A 102 -22.92 11.27 -3.18
N TRP A 103 -22.14 11.72 -4.16
CA TRP A 103 -22.23 13.07 -4.72
C TRP A 103 -22.59 12.98 -6.20
N LEU A 104 -23.72 13.55 -6.59
CA LEU A 104 -24.14 13.61 -8.00
C LEU A 104 -23.51 14.79 -8.74
N PHE A 105 -23.04 15.81 -8.02
CA PHE A 105 -22.53 17.04 -8.60
C PHE A 105 -21.09 17.35 -8.16
N ARG A 106 -20.24 17.68 -9.13
CA ARG A 106 -18.80 17.94 -8.98
C ARG A 106 -18.41 19.00 -7.92
N PRO A 107 -19.16 20.10 -7.71
CA PRO A 107 -18.79 21.15 -6.74
C PRO A 107 -18.73 20.66 -5.28
N LEU A 108 -19.64 19.75 -4.90
CA LEU A 108 -19.71 19.23 -3.53
C LEU A 108 -18.51 18.31 -3.21
N LEU A 109 -18.07 17.53 -4.20
CA LEU A 109 -16.86 16.70 -4.11
C LEU A 109 -15.60 17.54 -3.88
N CYS A 110 -15.47 18.65 -4.63
CA CYS A 110 -14.33 19.55 -4.52
C CYS A 110 -14.22 20.19 -3.13
N LEU A 111 -15.34 20.55 -2.51
CA LEU A 111 -15.34 21.15 -1.17
C LEU A 111 -14.81 20.18 -0.11
N GLN A 112 -15.22 18.90 -0.14
CA GLN A 112 -14.76 17.91 0.84
C GLN A 112 -13.28 17.53 0.67
N ALA A 113 -12.75 17.54 -0.55
CA ALA A 113 -11.30 17.35 -0.76
C ALA A 113 -10.46 18.44 -0.05
N THR A 114 -11.01 19.65 0.10
CA THR A 114 -10.32 20.72 0.82
C THR A 114 -10.28 20.55 2.33
N SER A 115 -11.17 19.75 2.92
CA SER A 115 -11.20 19.52 4.38
C SER A 115 -10.35 18.34 4.87
N ALA A 116 -9.70 17.58 3.97
CA ALA A 116 -8.85 16.46 4.38
C ALA A 116 -7.66 16.92 5.23
N VAL A 117 -7.46 16.33 6.42
CA VAL A 117 -6.50 16.84 7.43
C VAL A 117 -5.16 16.10 7.41
N PHE A 118 -5.14 14.81 7.08
CA PHE A 118 -3.97 13.95 7.38
C PHE A 118 -3.15 13.57 6.14
N PHE A 119 -3.71 12.79 5.22
CA PHE A 119 -3.05 12.38 3.98
C PHE A 119 -4.02 12.48 2.81
N MET A 120 -3.55 12.98 1.67
CA MET A 120 -4.34 13.09 0.44
C MET A 120 -3.61 12.39 -0.70
N TYR A 121 -4.16 11.25 -1.13
CA TYR A 121 -3.75 10.58 -2.36
C TYR A 121 -4.63 11.04 -3.52
N LEU A 122 -4.01 11.60 -4.56
CA LEU A 122 -4.70 12.11 -5.74
C LEU A 122 -4.32 11.27 -6.96
N TYR A 123 -5.27 10.49 -7.47
CA TYR A 123 -5.15 9.76 -8.73
C TYR A 123 -6.08 10.38 -9.76
N PHE A 124 -5.52 10.86 -10.87
CA PHE A 124 -6.29 11.50 -11.95
C PHE A 124 -5.72 11.11 -13.31
N LEU A 125 -6.61 10.87 -14.28
CA LEU A 125 -6.20 10.71 -15.68
C LEU A 125 -5.62 12.01 -16.26
N ARG A 126 -6.20 13.17 -15.87
CA ARG A 126 -5.70 14.50 -16.19
C ARG A 126 -5.98 15.44 -15.02
N LEU A 127 -4.94 16.12 -14.54
CA LEU A 127 -5.03 17.07 -13.44
C LEU A 127 -4.64 18.47 -13.93
N SER A 128 -5.54 19.43 -13.77
CA SER A 128 -5.23 20.85 -13.98
C SER A 128 -5.01 21.51 -12.60
N PRO A 129 -3.76 21.84 -12.22
CA PRO A 129 -3.45 22.37 -10.89
C PRO A 129 -4.10 23.73 -10.60
N GLU A 130 -4.49 24.48 -11.63
CA GLU A 130 -5.09 25.80 -11.52
C GLU A 130 -6.61 25.80 -11.34
N ILE A 131 -7.23 24.62 -11.17
CA ILE A 131 -8.67 24.53 -10.99
C ILE A 131 -9.12 25.06 -9.62
N PHE A 132 -10.21 25.81 -9.59
CA PHE A 132 -10.85 26.28 -8.36
C PHE A 132 -11.82 25.23 -7.80
N MET A 133 -11.62 24.87 -6.54
CA MET A 133 -12.42 23.89 -5.80
C MET A 133 -13.73 24.47 -5.25
N LYS A 134 -13.82 25.80 -5.11
CA LYS A 134 -15.03 26.54 -4.71
C LYS A 134 -15.35 27.62 -5.76
N ARG A 135 -16.62 27.76 -6.11
CA ARG A 135 -17.13 28.80 -7.05
C ARG A 135 -18.38 29.45 -6.46
N PRO A 136 -18.62 30.77 -6.67
CA PRO A 136 -17.79 31.73 -7.39
C PRO A 136 -16.47 32.06 -6.66
N VAL A 137 -15.52 32.68 -7.36
CA VAL A 137 -14.19 33.04 -6.80
C VAL A 137 -14.34 34.32 -5.98
N VAL A 138 -14.52 34.17 -4.66
CA VAL A 138 -14.70 35.32 -3.74
C VAL A 138 -13.42 35.62 -2.96
N GLU A 139 -12.62 34.60 -2.65
CA GLU A 139 -11.44 34.71 -1.77
C GLU A 139 -10.11 34.63 -2.55
N GLY A 140 -10.10 35.15 -3.79
CA GLY A 140 -8.95 35.06 -4.70
C GLY A 140 -8.48 33.60 -4.91
N ASN A 141 -7.17 33.37 -4.88
CA ASN A 141 -6.56 32.05 -5.11
C ASN A 141 -6.65 31.08 -3.92
N ARG A 142 -7.35 31.45 -2.84
CA ARG A 142 -7.48 30.60 -1.63
C ARG A 142 -8.07 29.22 -1.93
N TRP A 143 -8.94 29.09 -2.92
CA TRP A 143 -9.59 27.81 -3.27
C TRP A 143 -9.03 27.16 -4.53
N ARG A 144 -7.88 27.63 -5.03
CA ARG A 144 -7.20 27.03 -6.17
C ARG A 144 -6.42 25.79 -5.72
N LEU A 145 -6.50 24.70 -6.48
CA LEU A 145 -6.01 23.38 -6.06
C LEU A 145 -4.51 23.40 -5.74
N ASP A 146 -3.68 24.02 -6.57
CA ASP A 146 -2.24 24.23 -6.32
C ASP A 146 -1.97 24.98 -5.01
N CYS A 147 -2.70 26.05 -4.72
CA CYS A 147 -2.57 26.83 -3.49
C CYS A 147 -3.06 26.07 -2.26
N ILE A 148 -4.03 25.16 -2.41
CA ILE A 148 -4.47 24.26 -1.34
C ILE A 148 -3.38 23.22 -1.05
N LEU A 149 -2.85 22.59 -2.10
CA LEU A 149 -1.78 21.59 -1.97
C LEU A 149 -0.54 22.18 -1.32
N LYS A 150 -0.08 23.36 -1.77
CA LYS A 150 1.09 24.04 -1.19
C LYS A 150 0.96 24.43 0.28
N ARG A 151 -0.27 24.59 0.79
CA ARG A 151 -0.49 24.92 2.22
C ARG A 151 -0.60 23.68 3.11
N LYS A 152 -0.85 22.51 2.51
CA LYS A 152 -0.96 21.22 3.21
C LYS A 152 0.30 20.37 3.12
N ALA A 153 1.18 20.68 2.16
CA ALA A 153 2.52 20.12 2.07
C ALA A 153 3.43 20.75 3.13
#